data_AF-A0A7X3VAA4-F1
#
_entry.id   AF-A0A7X3VAA4-F1
#
_cell.length_a   1.000
_cell.length_b   1.000
_cell.length_c   1.000
_cell.angle_alpha   90.00
_cell.angle_beta   90.00
_cell.angle_gamma   90.00
#
_symmetry.space_group_name_H-M   'P 1'
#
loop_
_entity.id
_entity.type
_entity.pdbx_description
1 polymer ?
#
loop_
_entity_poly.entity_id
_entity_poly.type
_entity_poly.pdbx_seq_one_letter_code
_entity_poly.pdbx_strand_id
1 'polypeptide(L)' 'MTDSPSPSLDPAVGLCSLCRYARVVRSGRGSSFLLCEQAADDPSLRKYPALPRTSCHAFAPTVSEPPCEGSGTG' A
#
# COMPACT_ATOMS: atom_id res chain seq x y z
N MET A 1 -12.12 -20.08 -16.19
CA MET A 1 -10.70 -19.68 -16.03
C MET A 1 -10.61 -18.22 -16.43
N THR A 2 -10.51 -17.32 -15.46
CA THR A 2 -9.69 -16.09 -15.46
C THR A 2 -10.06 -15.27 -14.21
N ASP A 3 -9.07 -15.20 -13.32
CA ASP A 3 -8.66 -14.09 -12.47
C ASP A 3 -9.75 -13.30 -11.71
N SER A 4 -9.95 -13.66 -10.43
CA SER A 4 -10.52 -12.75 -9.44
C SER A 4 -9.63 -11.51 -9.34
N PRO A 5 -10.18 -10.28 -9.30
CA PRO A 5 -9.39 -9.08 -9.06
C PRO A 5 -8.93 -9.07 -7.60
N SER A 6 -7.88 -9.83 -7.30
CA SER A 6 -7.11 -9.68 -6.07
C SER A 6 -6.63 -8.23 -6.04
N PRO A 7 -6.71 -7.51 -4.90
CA PRO A 7 -6.28 -6.11 -4.83
C PRO A 7 -4.83 -6.04 -5.28
N SER A 8 -4.65 -5.58 -6.53
CA SER A 8 -3.39 -5.79 -7.24
C SER A 8 -2.39 -4.76 -6.75
N LEU A 9 -1.47 -5.23 -5.91
CA LEU A 9 -0.32 -4.47 -5.46
C LEU A 9 0.49 -3.99 -6.68
N ASP A 10 0.78 -2.71 -6.72
CA ASP A 10 1.60 -2.13 -7.78
C ASP A 10 3.06 -2.61 -7.61
N PRO A 11 3.66 -3.38 -8.53
CA PRO A 11 4.95 -4.03 -8.31
C PRO A 11 6.11 -3.04 -8.14
N ALA A 12 5.95 -1.80 -8.63
CA ALA A 12 6.92 -0.72 -8.45
C ALA A 12 6.87 -0.11 -7.04
N VAL A 13 5.73 -0.21 -6.34
CA VAL A 13 5.49 0.45 -5.05
C VAL A 13 5.37 -0.56 -3.89
N GLY A 14 4.86 -1.76 -4.16
CA GLY A 14 4.59 -2.81 -3.18
C GLY A 14 3.40 -2.50 -2.29
N LEU A 15 3.46 -2.91 -1.02
CA LEU A 15 2.42 -2.72 0.00
C LEU A 15 1.96 -1.27 0.12
N CYS A 16 2.88 -0.33 -0.07
CA CYS A 16 2.54 1.08 0.00
C CYS A 16 1.50 1.53 -1.05
N SER A 17 1.29 0.80 -2.14
CA SER A 17 0.24 1.12 -3.12
C SER A 17 -1.17 0.96 -2.56
N LEU A 18 -1.35 0.08 -1.57
CA LEU A 18 -2.62 -0.19 -0.91
C LEU A 18 -2.68 0.41 0.50
N CYS A 19 -1.64 1.13 0.94
CA CYS A 19 -1.55 1.64 2.31
C CYS A 19 -2.24 3.00 2.44
N ARG A 20 -3.12 3.16 3.44
CA ARG A 20 -3.84 4.43 3.69
C ARG A 20 -2.95 5.60 4.09
N TYR A 21 -1.76 5.30 4.61
CA TYR A 21 -0.77 6.29 5.03
C TYR A 21 0.19 6.70 3.91
N ALA A 22 0.10 6.06 2.74
CA ALA A 22 1.00 6.33 1.63
C ALA A 22 0.42 7.44 0.75
N ARG A 23 1.16 8.54 0.61
CA ARG A 23 0.78 9.70 -0.19
C ARG A 23 1.79 9.95 -1.30
N VAL A 24 1.33 10.08 -2.54
CA VAL A 24 2.20 10.48 -3.66
C VAL A 24 2.31 12.00 -3.69
N VAL A 25 3.53 12.51 -3.55
CA VAL A 25 3.86 13.93 -3.61
C VAL A 25 4.52 14.22 -4.96
N ARG A 26 3.92 15.11 -5.75
CA ARG A 26 4.49 15.57 -7.02
C ARG A 26 5.31 16.84 -6.78
N SER A 27 6.56 16.82 -7.22
CA SER A 27 7.44 17.99 -7.24
C SER A 27 7.18 18.83 -8.49
N GLY A 28 7.33 20.15 -8.38
CA GLY A 28 7.16 21.08 -9.51
C GLY A 28 8.08 20.82 -10.71
N ARG A 29 9.16 20.03 -10.55
CA ARG A 29 10.04 19.57 -11.65
C ARG A 29 9.59 18.25 -12.32
N GLY A 30 8.40 17.74 -12.01
CA GLY A 30 7.84 16.54 -12.65
C GLY A 30 8.20 15.20 -11.99
N SER A 31 9.02 15.19 -10.94
CA SER A 31 9.29 13.97 -10.17
C SER A 31 8.17 13.69 -9.15
N SER A 32 7.78 12.43 -9.01
CA SER A 32 6.83 11.98 -8.00
C SER A 32 7.54 11.14 -6.94
N PHE A 33 7.24 11.38 -5.66
CA PHE A 33 7.82 10.65 -4.54
C PHE A 33 6.72 10.10 -3.65
N LEU A 34 6.97 8.96 -3.01
CA LEU A 34 6.06 8.40 -2.02
C LEU A 34 6.43 8.89 -0.62
N LEU A 35 5.45 9.45 0.08
CA LEU A 35 5.54 9.91 1.46
C LEU A 35 4.74 8.97 2.36
N CYS A 36 5.34 8.51 3.46
CA CYS A 36 4.64 7.84 4.54
C CYS A 36 4.21 8.87 5.59
N GLU A 37 2.91 9.10 5.73
CA GLU A 37 2.36 10.04 6.72
C GLU A 37 2.51 9.50 8.16
N GLN A 38 2.41 8.18 8.35
CA GLN A 38 2.58 7.53 9.66
C GLN A 38 3.99 7.71 10.25
N ALA A 39 4.99 8.01 9.41
CA ALA A 39 6.34 8.29 9.89
C ALA A 39 6.47 9.60 10.69
N ALA A 40 5.43 10.44 10.70
CA ALA A 40 5.36 11.60 11.58
C ALA A 40 5.11 11.18 13.04
N ASP A 41 4.27 10.17 13.26
CA ASP A 41 3.92 9.65 14.58
C ASP A 41 4.82 8.50 15.04
N ASP A 42 5.29 7.67 14.12
CA ASP A 42 6.19 6.54 14.39
C ASP A 42 7.59 6.78 13.78
N PRO A 43 8.61 7.08 14.61
CA PRO A 43 9.97 7.35 14.12
C PRO A 43 10.71 6.11 13.59
N SER A 44 10.18 4.90 13.80
CA SER A 44 10.72 3.66 13.24
C SER A 44 10.41 3.54 11.75
N LEU A 45 9.39 4.26 11.27
CA LEU A 45 9.05 4.36 9.86
C LEU A 45 9.89 5.42 9.16
N ARG A 46 10.20 5.15 7.88
CA ARG A 46 10.92 6.10 7.02
C ARG A 46 9.89 7.00 6.32
N LYS A 47 10.02 8.32 6.50
CA LYS A 47 9.20 9.34 5.80
C LYS A 47 9.16 9.12 4.28
N TYR A 48 10.29 8.73 3.70
CA TYR A 48 10.41 8.30 2.31
C TYR A 48 10.90 6.85 2.30
N PRO A 49 9.98 5.86 2.24
CA PRO A 49 10.37 4.45 2.24
C PRO A 49 11.06 4.07 0.91
N ALA A 50 12.00 3.12 0.97
CA ALA A 50 12.56 2.52 -0.23
C ALA A 50 11.48 1.66 -0.93
N LEU A 51 11.42 1.75 -2.26
CA LEU A 51 10.47 1.03 -3.10
C LEU A 51 11.17 -0.06 -3.93
N PRO A 52 10.49 -1.18 -4.22
CA PRO A 52 9.14 -1.53 -3.78
C PRO A 52 9.10 -1.97 -2.30
N ARG A 53 8.11 -1.49 -1.56
CA ARG A 53 7.99 -1.78 -0.12
C ARG A 53 7.27 -3.12 0.07
N THR A 54 7.99 -4.17 0.40
CA THR A 54 7.43 -5.52 0.59
C THR A 54 7.01 -5.84 2.03
N SER A 55 7.48 -5.08 3.02
CA SER A 55 7.12 -5.26 4.43
C SER A 55 7.03 -3.94 5.20
N CYS A 56 5.95 -3.73 5.94
CA CYS A 56 5.75 -2.55 6.78
C CYS A 56 4.92 -2.95 8.02
N HIS A 57 5.46 -2.72 9.23
CA HIS A 57 4.77 -3.07 10.48
C HIS A 57 3.54 -2.19 10.74
N ALA A 58 3.50 -0.98 10.18
CA ALA A 58 2.39 -0.05 10.28
C ALA A 58 1.54 -0.02 9.00
N PHE A 59 1.57 -1.09 8.21
CA PHE A 59 0.71 -1.20 7.03
C PHE A 59 -0.77 -1.19 7.45
N ALA A 60 -1.55 -0.31 6.83
CA ALA A 60 -2.99 -0.28 7.00
C ALA A 60 -3.65 -0.16 5.61
N PRO A 61 -4.44 -1.16 5.17
CA PRO A 61 -5.02 -1.16 3.84
C PRO A 61 -6.06 -0.05 3.66
N THR A 62 -6.12 0.56 2.47
CA THR A 62 -7.12 1.56 2.07
C THR A 62 -8.50 0.96 1.85
N VAL A 63 -8.52 -0.27 1.35
CA VAL A 63 -9.70 -1.12 1.27
C VAL A 63 -9.57 -2.20 2.34
N SER A 64 -10.32 -2.06 3.42
CA SER A 64 -10.60 -3.20 4.29
C SER A 64 -11.56 -4.07 3.49
N GLU A 65 -11.05 -4.98 2.67
CA GLU A 65 -11.94 -5.93 2.00
C GLU A 65 -12.70 -6.70 3.10
N PRO A 66 -14.04 -6.62 3.16
CA PRO A 66 -14.80 -7.53 3.97
C PRO A 66 -14.63 -8.95 3.39
N PRO A 67 -14.65 -10.00 4.23
CA PRO A 67 -14.37 -11.34 3.78
C PRO A 67 -15.47 -11.82 2.83
N CYS A 68 -15.12 -12.24 1.62
CA CYS A 68 -15.88 -13.32 1.00
C CYS A 68 -15.27 -14.65 1.47
N GLU A 69 -15.50 -14.95 2.74
CA GLU A 69 -15.53 -16.32 3.21
C GLU A 69 -16.73 -16.99 2.50
N GLY A 70 -16.43 -17.82 1.51
CA GLY A 70 -17.41 -18.47 0.66
C GLY A 70 -16.86 -19.78 0.10
N SER A 71 -16.24 -20.57 0.97
CA SER A 71 -15.98 -21.99 0.75
C SER A 71 -17.29 -22.77 0.90
N GLY A 72 -17.67 -23.52 -0.13
CA GLY A 72 -18.47 -24.74 0.02
C GLY A 72 -20.00 -24.61 0.00
N THR A 73 -20.61 -25.12 -1.07
CA THR A 73 -21.95 -25.75 -1.12
C THR A 73 -22.08 -26.32 -2.53
N GLY A 74 -22.42 -27.57 -2.81
CA GLY A 74 -22.82 -28.76 -2.07
C GLY A 74 -23.27 -29.75 -3.15
#